data_AF-A0AAU6Z1J2-F1
#
_entry.id   AF-A0AAU6Z1J2-F1
#
_cell.length_a   1.000
_cell.length_b   1.000
_cell.length_c   1.000
_cell.angle_alpha   90.00
_cell.angle_beta   90.00
_cell.angle_gamma   90.00
#
_symmetry.space_group_name_H-M   'P 1'
#
loop_
_entity.id
_entity.type
_entity.pdbx_description
1 polymer ?
#
loop_
_entity_poly.entity_id
_entity_poly.type
_entity_poly.pdbx_seq_one_letter_code
_entity_poly.pdbx_strand_id
1 'polypeptide(L)'
;MNDPTVLKEPTQLRGPNADGGRQAFMLLRTVFTVAPIIFGLDKFTNLLTDWTMYLAPVATSMVPLPAQTIMYGVGAIEIIAGVLVAFRPRIGSLVVALWLLGIIVNLIIVGSFFDVALRDFGLLVGALALNRLSTPSSK
;
A
#
# COMPACT_ATOMS: atom_id res chain seq x y z
N MET A 1 49.65 24.35 29.11
CA MET A 1 48.44 24.42 29.95
C MET A 1 47.27 24.35 28.99
N ASN A 2 46.69 23.15 28.77
CA ASN A 2 45.64 22.94 27.76
C ASN A 2 44.30 23.41 28.31
N ASP A 3 43.58 24.22 27.53
CA ASP A 3 42.27 24.80 27.85
C ASP A 3 41.17 23.71 27.85
N PRO A 4 40.38 23.54 28.92
CA PRO A 4 39.36 22.50 29.05
C PRO A 4 37.99 22.83 28.41
N THR A 5 37.88 23.86 27.56
CA THR A 5 36.56 24.35 27.06
C THR A 5 36.03 23.71 25.78
N VAL A 6 36.41 22.46 25.45
CA VAL A 6 35.69 21.70 24.41
C VAL A 6 34.46 21.05 25.04
N LEU A 7 33.37 21.81 25.15
CA LEU A 7 32.03 21.25 25.31
C LEU A 7 31.73 20.43 24.05
N LYS A 8 31.98 19.13 24.11
CA LYS A 8 31.45 18.18 23.12
C LYS A 8 29.94 18.39 23.12
N GLU A 9 29.41 18.89 22.00
CA GLU A 9 27.98 18.84 21.73
C GLU A 9 27.48 17.43 22.10
N PRO A 10 26.32 17.30 22.76
CA PRO A 10 25.79 15.99 23.05
C PRO A 10 25.60 15.30 21.70
N THR A 11 26.46 14.34 21.39
CA THR A 11 26.25 13.38 20.32
C THR A 11 24.85 12.85 20.57
N GLN A 12 23.88 13.36 19.81
CA GLN A 12 22.50 12.91 19.85
C GLN A 12 22.58 11.45 19.43
N LEU A 13 22.70 10.55 20.40
CA LEU A 13 22.71 9.11 20.19
C LEU A 13 21.32 8.79 19.64
N ARG A 14 21.16 8.89 18.32
CA ARG A 14 20.03 8.29 17.63
C ARG A 14 20.09 6.82 18.00
N GLY A 15 19.24 6.41 18.94
CA GLY A 15 19.14 5.01 19.31
C GLY A 15 18.82 4.19 18.05
N PRO A 16 19.26 2.92 17.97
CA PRO A 16 19.00 2.04 16.83
C PRO A 16 17.54 2.05 16.33
N ASN A 17 16.61 2.31 17.25
CA ASN A 17 15.17 2.41 17.00
C ASN A 17 14.77 3.55 16.04
N ALA A 18 15.49 4.68 16.04
CA ALA A 18 15.21 5.80 15.14
C ALA A 18 15.55 5.46 13.67
N ASP A 19 16.60 4.66 13.47
CA ASP A 19 17.02 4.22 12.14
C ASP A 19 16.13 3.07 11.63
N GLY A 20 15.76 2.13 12.50
CA GLY A 20 14.84 1.03 12.16
C GLY A 20 13.45 1.51 11.72
N GLY A 21 12.84 2.45 12.45
CA GLY A 21 11.53 3.00 12.07
C GLY A 21 11.56 3.74 10.73
N ARG A 22 12.65 4.47 10.46
CA ARG A 22 12.86 5.16 9.17
C ARG A 22 13.05 4.16 8.01
N GLN A 23 13.81 3.09 8.22
CA GLN A 23 13.99 2.04 7.21
C GLN A 23 12.68 1.32 6.91
N ALA A 24 11.93 0.91 7.93
CA ALA A 24 10.62 0.28 7.76
C ALA A 24 9.65 1.19 6.99
N PHE A 25 9.63 2.49 7.32
CA PHE A 25 8.85 3.47 6.57
C PHE A 25 9.25 3.55 5.10
N MET A 26 10.55 3.58 4.79
CA MET A 26 11.03 3.64 3.40
C MET A 26 10.65 2.38 2.62
N LEU A 27 10.82 1.20 3.20
CA LEU A 27 10.46 -0.08 2.59
C LEU A 27 8.96 -0.13 2.28
N LEU A 28 8.13 0.18 3.28
CA LEU A 28 6.68 0.19 3.13
C LEU A 28 6.23 1.25 2.12
N ARG A 29 6.74 2.48 2.20
CA ARG A 29 6.41 3.53 1.23
C ARG A 29 6.77 3.11 -0.19
N THR A 30 7.92 2.47 -0.37
CA THR A 30 8.38 2.03 -1.69
C THR A 30 7.48 0.96 -2.26
N VAL A 31 7.21 -0.12 -1.50
CA VAL A 31 6.37 -1.21 -2.00
C VAL A 31 4.94 -0.77 -2.25
N PHE A 32 4.34 0.03 -1.36
CA PHE A 32 2.97 0.55 -1.54
C PHE A 32 2.87 1.69 -2.57
N THR A 33 4.00 2.21 -3.05
CA THR A 33 4.02 3.10 -4.22
C THR A 33 4.11 2.28 -5.50
N VAL A 34 5.10 1.38 -5.57
CA VAL A 34 5.47 0.68 -6.81
C VAL A 34 4.49 -0.44 -7.13
N ALA A 35 4.12 -1.27 -6.16
CA ALA A 35 3.29 -2.46 -6.42
C ALA A 35 1.90 -2.09 -6.99
N PRO A 36 1.14 -1.12 -6.44
CA PRO A 36 -0.15 -0.76 -7.00
C PRO A 36 -0.06 -0.18 -8.42
N ILE A 37 1.02 0.53 -8.73
CA ILE A 37 1.23 1.06 -10.09
C ILE A 37 1.47 -0.08 -11.07
N ILE A 38 2.33 -1.05 -10.71
CA ILE A 38 2.61 -2.21 -11.57
C ILE A 38 1.34 -3.05 -11.75
N PHE A 39 0.62 -3.39 -10.68
CA PHE A 39 -0.62 -4.17 -10.78
C PHE A 39 -1.71 -3.43 -11.56
N GLY A 40 -1.81 -2.11 -11.37
CA GLY A 40 -2.78 -1.31 -12.09
C GLY A 40 -2.47 -1.22 -13.58
N LEU A 41 -1.19 -1.08 -13.96
CA LEU A 41 -0.75 -1.14 -15.36
C LEU A 41 -0.97 -2.52 -15.96
N ASP A 42 -0.68 -3.59 -15.21
CA ASP A 42 -0.86 -4.95 -15.70
C ASP A 42 -2.33 -5.29 -16.00
N LYS A 43 -3.29 -4.67 -15.32
CA LYS A 43 -4.73 -4.82 -15.64
C LYS A 43 -5.13 -4.30 -17.02
N PHE A 44 -4.29 -3.47 -17.66
CA PHE A 44 -4.50 -3.04 -19.04
C PHE A 44 -3.92 -4.03 -20.05
N THR A 45 -2.85 -4.73 -19.68
CA THR A 45 -2.09 -5.62 -20.57
C THR A 45 -2.37 -7.11 -20.35
N ASN A 46 -2.89 -7.48 -19.18
CA ASN A 46 -3.05 -8.85 -18.67
C ASN A 46 -1.78 -9.71 -18.87
N LEU A 47 -0.58 -9.14 -18.64
CA LEU A 47 0.68 -9.84 -18.90
C LEU A 47 1.03 -10.81 -17.76
N LEU A 48 0.76 -10.43 -16.51
CA LEU A 48 1.03 -11.31 -15.36
C LEU A 48 -0.11 -12.31 -15.11
N THR A 49 -1.36 -11.91 -15.32
CA THR A 49 -2.56 -12.73 -15.06
C THR A 49 -3.77 -12.16 -15.79
N ASP A 50 -4.76 -13.00 -16.13
CA ASP A 50 -6.10 -12.52 -16.52
C ASP A 50 -6.86 -12.06 -15.28
N TRP A 51 -6.90 -10.74 -15.07
CA TRP A 51 -7.50 -10.15 -13.89
C TRP A 51 -9.02 -10.28 -13.85
N THR A 52 -9.68 -10.52 -14.98
CA THR A 52 -11.15 -10.54 -15.06
C THR A 52 -11.76 -11.69 -14.26
N MET A 53 -11.00 -12.76 -14.03
CA MET A 53 -11.45 -13.92 -13.25
C MET A 53 -11.71 -13.62 -11.77
N TYR A 54 -11.15 -12.52 -11.23
CA TYR A 54 -11.32 -12.12 -9.83
C TYR A 54 -12.54 -11.21 -9.60
N LEU A 55 -13.19 -10.73 -10.66
CA LEU A 55 -14.41 -9.93 -10.55
C LEU A 55 -15.58 -10.80 -10.09
N ALA A 56 -16.22 -10.43 -8.99
CA ALA A 56 -17.43 -11.11 -8.57
C ALA A 56 -18.52 -10.98 -9.65
N PRO A 57 -19.31 -12.05 -9.91
CA PRO A 57 -20.43 -12.01 -10.85
C PRO A 57 -21.44 -10.88 -10.55
N VAL A 58 -21.50 -10.43 -9.29
CA VAL A 58 -22.32 -9.31 -8.83
C VAL A 58 -21.89 -7.97 -9.43
N ALA A 59 -20.60 -7.73 -9.63
CA ALA A 59 -20.11 -6.48 -10.22
C ALA A 59 -20.54 -6.36 -11.69
N THR A 60 -20.48 -7.47 -12.44
CA THR A 60 -20.91 -7.55 -13.84
C THR A 60 -22.42 -7.59 -14.02
N SER A 61 -23.19 -7.95 -12.98
CA SER A 61 -24.66 -7.96 -13.05
C SER A 61 -25.30 -6.63 -12.63
N MET A 62 -24.64 -5.85 -11.77
CA MET A 62 -25.08 -4.50 -11.37
C MET A 62 -24.70 -3.43 -12.40
N VAL A 63 -23.58 -3.60 -13.08
CA VAL A 63 -23.08 -2.68 -14.11
C VAL A 63 -22.99 -3.43 -15.44
N PRO A 64 -23.80 -3.10 -16.46
CA PRO A 64 -23.81 -3.77 -17.76
C PRO A 64 -22.61 -3.32 -18.62
N LEU A 65 -21.40 -3.46 -18.07
CA LEU A 65 -20.14 -3.22 -18.76
C LEU A 65 -19.37 -4.54 -18.86
N PRO A 66 -18.56 -4.72 -19.92
CA PRO A 66 -17.66 -5.87 -20.00
C PRO A 66 -16.73 -5.93 -18.78
N ALA A 67 -16.47 -7.13 -18.26
CA ALA A 67 -15.59 -7.33 -17.09
C ALA A 67 -14.22 -6.65 -17.28
N GLN A 68 -13.66 -6.73 -18.48
CA GLN A 68 -12.40 -6.05 -18.82
C GLN A 68 -12.48 -4.52 -18.69
N THR A 69 -13.62 -3.90 -19.02
CA THR A 69 -13.82 -2.44 -18.88
C THR A 69 -13.84 -2.04 -17.41
N ILE A 70 -14.48 -2.84 -16.55
CA ILE A 70 -14.45 -2.63 -15.10
C ILE A 70 -13.01 -2.74 -14.59
N MET A 71 -12.27 -3.75 -15.07
CA MET A 71 -10.88 -3.98 -14.66
C MET A 71 -9.93 -2.84 -15.07
N TYR A 72 -10.15 -2.18 -16.20
CA TYR A 72 -9.41 -0.96 -16.55
C TYR A 72 -9.66 0.17 -15.54
N GLY A 73 -10.90 0.33 -15.07
CA GLY A 73 -11.23 1.29 -14.01
C GLY A 73 -10.52 0.96 -12.69
N VAL A 74 -10.54 -0.32 -12.29
CA VAL A 74 -9.80 -0.82 -11.12
C VAL A 74 -8.30 -0.52 -11.26
N GLY A 75 -7.71 -0.79 -12.43
CA GLY A 75 -6.30 -0.52 -12.68
C GLY A 75 -5.94 0.96 -12.60
N ALA A 76 -6.78 1.85 -13.12
CA ALA A 76 -6.58 3.30 -12.98
C ALA A 76 -6.60 3.75 -11.51
N ILE A 77 -7.51 3.22 -10.70
CA ILE A 77 -7.62 3.55 -9.27
C ILE A 77 -6.36 3.08 -8.51
N GLU A 78 -5.86 1.88 -8.81
CA GLU A 78 -4.64 1.36 -8.18
C GLU A 78 -3.40 2.21 -8.50
N ILE A 79 -3.26 2.67 -9.75
CA ILE A 79 -2.19 3.60 -10.15
C ILE A 79 -2.28 4.90 -9.35
N ILE A 80 -3.48 5.49 -9.28
CA ILE A 80 -3.71 6.74 -8.52
C ILE A 80 -3.39 6.52 -7.04
N ALA A 81 -3.77 5.38 -6.46
CA ALA A 81 -3.47 5.05 -5.08
C ALA A 81 -1.96 4.93 -4.83
N GLY A 82 -1.21 4.26 -5.70
CA GLY A 82 0.25 4.16 -5.60
C GLY A 82 0.93 5.52 -5.71
N VAL A 83 0.49 6.37 -6.64
CA VAL A 83 0.95 7.76 -6.76
C VAL A 83 0.63 8.56 -5.50
N LEU A 84 -0.57 8.39 -4.93
CA LEU A 84 -0.97 9.06 -3.70
C LEU A 84 -0.10 8.64 -2.51
N VAL A 85 0.28 7.37 -2.40
CA VAL A 85 1.22 6.89 -1.38
C VAL A 85 2.60 7.55 -1.57
N ALA A 86 3.05 7.72 -2.81
CA ALA A 86 4.33 8.38 -3.10
C ALA A 86 4.37 9.80 -2.52
N PHE A 87 3.33 10.60 -2.77
CA PHE A 87 3.31 12.02 -2.39
C PHE A 87 2.78 12.27 -0.98
N ARG A 88 1.77 11.53 -0.54
CA ARG A 88 1.12 11.67 0.77
C ARG A 88 0.91 10.31 1.42
N PRO A 89 1.99 9.65 1.91
CA PRO A 89 1.95 8.27 2.40
C PRO A 89 0.94 8.08 3.52
N ARG A 90 0.71 9.08 4.38
CA ARG A 90 -0.31 9.01 5.45
C ARG A 90 -1.72 8.80 4.90
N ILE A 91 -2.11 9.57 3.89
CA ILE A 91 -3.46 9.47 3.32
C ILE A 91 -3.51 8.29 2.35
N GLY A 92 -2.49 8.17 1.48
CA GLY A 92 -2.40 7.11 0.50
C GLY A 92 -2.46 5.71 1.12
N SER A 93 -1.80 5.48 2.26
CA SER A 93 -1.82 4.16 2.87
C SER A 93 -3.18 3.79 3.48
N LEU A 94 -4.00 4.76 3.90
CA LEU A 94 -5.38 4.50 4.31
C LEU A 94 -6.27 4.20 3.10
N VAL A 95 -6.07 4.93 1.99
CA VAL A 95 -6.78 4.64 0.73
C VAL A 95 -6.47 3.23 0.25
N VAL A 96 -5.19 2.84 0.25
CA VAL A 96 -4.77 1.48 -0.10
C VAL A 96 -5.35 0.44 0.87
N ALA A 97 -5.35 0.70 2.17
CA ALA A 97 -5.93 -0.22 3.15
C ALA A 97 -7.44 -0.45 2.93
N LEU A 98 -8.20 0.63 2.66
CA LEU A 98 -9.62 0.53 2.33
C LEU A 98 -9.85 -0.20 1.00
N TRP A 99 -9.00 0.05 0.01
CA TRP A 99 -9.06 -0.63 -1.28
C TRP A 99 -8.83 -2.14 -1.15
N LEU A 100 -7.77 -2.53 -0.44
CA LEU A 100 -7.46 -3.93 -0.15
C LEU A 100 -8.59 -4.60 0.63
N LEU A 101 -9.20 -3.90 1.59
CA LEU A 101 -10.37 -4.42 2.31
C LEU A 101 -11.52 -4.73 1.35
N GLY A 102 -11.78 -3.85 0.37
CA GLY A 102 -12.76 -4.07 -0.68
C GLY A 102 -12.45 -5.31 -1.52
N ILE A 103 -11.19 -5.49 -1.93
CA ILE A 103 -10.74 -6.69 -2.68
C ILE A 103 -10.94 -7.96 -1.86
N ILE A 104 -10.51 -7.97 -0.59
CA ILE A 104 -10.66 -9.11 0.32
C ILE A 104 -12.13 -9.50 0.47
N VAL A 105 -13.00 -8.52 0.71
CA VAL A 105 -14.46 -8.75 0.82
C VAL A 105 -15.01 -9.31 -0.49
N ASN A 106 -14.61 -8.76 -1.64
CA ASN A 106 -15.00 -9.30 -2.95
C ASN A 106 -14.60 -10.77 -3.09
N LEU A 107 -13.35 -11.15 -2.78
CA LEU A 107 -12.87 -12.53 -2.88
C LEU A 107 -13.63 -13.48 -1.94
N ILE A 108 -13.91 -13.04 -0.71
CA ILE A 108 -14.72 -13.82 0.24
C ILE A 108 -16.14 -14.05 -0.31
N ILE A 109 -16.77 -13.04 -0.91
CA ILE A 109 -18.10 -13.16 -1.52
C ILE A 109 -18.08 -14.08 -2.74
N VAL A 110 -17.03 -14.04 -3.56
CA VAL A 110 -16.85 -15.00 -4.67
C VAL A 110 -16.76 -16.44 -4.14
N GLY A 111 -16.31 -16.63 -2.91
CA GLY A 111 -16.20 -17.95 -2.27
C GLY A 111 -15.03 -18.79 -2.79
N SER A 112 -14.07 -18.16 -3.45
CA SER A 112 -12.84 -18.78 -3.94
C SER A 112 -11.64 -17.84 -3.73
N PHE A 113 -10.40 -18.36 -3.85
CA PHE A 113 -9.15 -17.61 -3.64
C PHE A 113 -8.90 -17.10 -2.20
N PHE A 114 -9.22 -17.91 -1.18
CA PHE A 114 -8.96 -17.58 0.22
C PHE A 114 -7.48 -17.36 0.56
N ASP A 115 -6.59 -18.03 -0.18
CA ASP A 115 -5.14 -17.85 -0.11
C ASP A 115 -4.71 -16.44 -0.55
N VAL A 116 -5.34 -15.92 -1.61
CA VAL A 116 -5.14 -14.54 -2.08
C VAL A 116 -5.70 -13.55 -1.06
N ALA A 117 -6.91 -13.80 -0.55
CA ALA A 117 -7.53 -12.95 0.47
C ALA A 117 -6.66 -12.83 1.74
N LEU A 118 -6.03 -13.93 2.18
CA LEU A 118 -5.13 -13.93 3.34
C LEU A 118 -3.85 -13.12 3.07
N ARG A 119 -3.28 -13.22 1.87
CA ARG A 119 -2.13 -12.41 1.46
C ARG A 119 -2.47 -10.92 1.49
N ASP A 120 -3.61 -10.57 0.91
CA ASP A 120 -4.07 -9.18 0.84
C ASP A 120 -4.38 -8.63 2.23
N PHE A 121 -4.84 -9.46 3.16
CA PHE A 121 -4.96 -9.07 4.56
C PHE A 121 -3.60 -8.70 5.17
N GLY A 122 -2.54 -9.44 4.86
CA GLY A 122 -1.18 -9.08 5.25
C GLY A 122 -0.73 -7.72 4.67
N LEU A 123 -1.05 -7.46 3.40
CA LEU A 123 -0.79 -6.16 2.76
C LEU A 123 -1.62 -5.04 3.40
N LEU A 124 -2.87 -5.29 3.77
CA LEU A 124 -3.72 -4.33 4.47
C LEU A 124 -3.09 -3.93 5.80
N VAL A 125 -2.62 -4.90 6.60
CA VAL A 125 -1.91 -4.63 7.86
C VAL A 125 -0.62 -3.85 7.59
N GLY A 126 0.13 -4.18 6.54
CA GLY A 126 1.31 -3.41 6.12
C GLY A 126 1.00 -1.95 5.77
N ALA A 127 -0.13 -1.69 5.10
CA ALA A 127 -0.57 -0.34 4.76
C ALA A 127 -0.97 0.46 6.02
N LEU A 128 -1.61 -0.20 7.00
CA LEU A 128 -1.89 0.40 8.31
C LEU A 128 -0.61 0.69 9.09
N ALA A 129 0.39 -0.19 9.02
CA ALA A 129 1.70 0.07 9.61
C ALA A 129 2.39 1.28 8.98
N LEU A 130 2.34 1.42 7.64
CA LEU A 130 2.81 2.61 6.95
C LEU A 130 2.08 3.87 7.42
N ASN A 131 0.76 3.81 7.61
CA ASN A 131 -0.02 4.94 8.14
C ASN A 131 0.49 5.40 9.50
N ARG A 132 0.73 4.43 10.41
CA ARG A 132 1.23 4.71 11.77
C ARG A 132 2.62 5.33 11.74
N LEU A 133 3.53 4.80 10.93
CA LEU A 133 4.88 5.35 10.75
C LEU A 133 4.89 6.72 10.06
N SER A 134 3.85 7.04 9.28
CA SER A 134 3.67 8.35 8.63
C SER A 134 3.12 9.43 9.57
N THR A 135 2.83 9.09 10.83
CA THR A 135 2.34 10.05 11.81
C THR A 135 3.51 10.82 12.42
N PRO A 136 3.52 12.17 12.37
CA PRO A 136 4.52 12.94 13.09
C PRO A 136 4.46 12.55 14.57
N SER A 137 5.57 12.14 15.18
CA SER A 137 5.65 12.08 16.64
C SER A 137 5.33 13.46 17.17
N SER A 138 4.19 13.62 17.85
CA SER A 138 3.99 14.79 18.70
C SER A 138 5.11 14.75 19.73
N LYS A 139 5.96 15.79 19.73
CA LYS A 139 6.78 16.10 20.89
C LYS A 139 5.87 16.56 22.03
#